data_AF-A0A9W7M9U1-F1
#
_entry.id   AF-A0A9W7M9U1-F1
#
_cell.length_a   1.000
_cell.length_b   1.000
_cell.length_c   1.000
_cell.angle_alpha   90.00
_cell.angle_beta   90.00
_cell.angle_gamma   90.00
#
_symmetry.space_group_name_H-M   'P 1'
#
loop_
_entity.id
_entity.type
_entity.pdbx_description
1 polymer ?
#
loop_
_entity_poly.entity_id
_entity_poly.type
_entity_poly.pdbx_seq_one_letter_code
_entity_poly.pdbx_strand_id
1 'polypeptide(L)'
;MGCSDARKLGCAISLLQGDAYNWWMTITGGLDPNEMNWEFFWSTFKNKYLGVRYLDEKKREFMSLVQGNLFVAEYEVQFVRLSQYAPELMSSERHRCDRFRYGLVIASGMGLTSRGGGSSSIKRASDFSFGGGWNKRGRDRRY
;
A
#
# COMPACT_ATOMS: atom_id res chain seq x y z
N MET A 1 -16.08 2.76 -13.02
CA MET A 1 -16.07 1.38 -13.56
C MET A 1 -14.78 0.69 -13.15
N GLY A 2 -14.87 -0.41 -12.38
CA GLY A 2 -13.68 -1.15 -11.94
C GLY A 2 -13.11 -1.98 -13.09
N CYS A 3 -11.80 -1.89 -13.33
CA CYS A 3 -11.11 -2.80 -14.26
C CYS A 3 -11.09 -4.21 -13.66
N SER A 4 -11.52 -5.23 -14.41
CA SER A 4 -11.40 -6.63 -13.98
C SER A 4 -9.94 -7.03 -13.85
N ASP A 5 -9.62 -7.91 -12.89
CA ASP A 5 -8.22 -8.29 -12.63
C ASP A 5 -7.56 -8.97 -13.83
N ALA A 6 -8.33 -9.72 -14.63
CA ALA A 6 -7.88 -10.27 -15.91
C ALA A 6 -7.47 -9.17 -16.90
N ARG A 7 -8.24 -8.07 -16.98
CA ARG A 7 -7.93 -6.96 -17.88
C ARG A 7 -6.70 -6.17 -17.40
N LYS A 8 -6.55 -5.98 -16.09
CA LYS A 8 -5.34 -5.37 -15.51
C LYS A 8 -4.10 -6.21 -15.81
N LEU A 9 -4.21 -7.52 -15.66
CA LEU A 9 -3.13 -8.45 -15.95
C LEU A 9 -2.71 -8.36 -17.42
N GLY A 10 -3.67 -8.43 -18.35
CA GLY A 10 -3.39 -8.29 -19.78
C GLY A 10 -2.68 -6.98 -20.11
N CYS A 11 -3.13 -5.85 -19.54
CA CYS A 11 -2.47 -4.55 -19.73
C CYS A 11 -1.05 -4.50 -19.14
N ALA A 12 -0.81 -5.10 -17.97
CA ALA A 12 0.51 -5.08 -17.36
C ALA A 12 1.50 -5.96 -18.13
N ILE A 13 1.07 -7.13 -18.59
CA ILE A 13 1.89 -8.01 -19.43
C ILE A 13 2.23 -7.31 -20.75
N SER A 14 1.28 -6.60 -21.37
CA SER A 14 1.54 -5.86 -22.62
C SER A 14 2.52 -4.69 -22.46
N LEU A 15 2.75 -4.22 -21.23
CA LEU A 15 3.72 -3.16 -20.92
C LEU A 15 5.12 -3.71 -20.60
N LEU A 16 5.27 -5.02 -20.39
CA LEU A 16 6.58 -5.62 -20.20
C LEU A 16 7.36 -5.61 -21.52
N GLN A 17 8.63 -5.20 -21.45
CA GLN A 17 9.52 -5.13 -22.60
C GLN A 17 10.88 -5.75 -22.27
N GLY A 18 11.57 -6.25 -23.30
CA GLY A 18 12.91 -6.81 -23.19
C GLY A 18 13.01 -7.94 -22.15
N ASP A 19 13.99 -7.84 -21.26
CA ASP A 19 14.27 -8.86 -20.23
C ASP A 19 13.08 -9.14 -19.30
N ALA A 20 12.21 -8.15 -19.07
CA ALA A 20 11.04 -8.34 -18.23
C ALA A 20 9.95 -9.18 -18.88
N TYR A 21 9.77 -9.04 -20.19
CA TYR A 21 8.88 -9.90 -20.95
C TYR A 21 9.45 -11.32 -21.05
N ASN A 22 10.74 -11.46 -21.36
CA ASN A 22 11.40 -12.76 -21.44
C ASN A 22 11.33 -13.53 -20.11
N TRP A 23 11.61 -12.85 -18.99
CA TRP A 23 11.45 -13.44 -17.66
C TRP A 23 10.01 -13.86 -17.37
N TRP A 24 9.03 -13.00 -17.70
CA TRP A 24 7.61 -13.32 -17.51
C TRP A 24 7.23 -14.58 -18.29
N MET A 25 7.62 -14.68 -19.56
CA MET A 25 7.38 -15.87 -20.38
C MET A 25 8.02 -17.14 -19.81
N THR A 26 9.22 -17.05 -19.21
CA THR A 26 9.87 -18.20 -18.55
C THR A 26 9.08 -18.70 -17.34
N ILE A 27 8.52 -17.81 -16.53
CA ILE A 27 7.75 -18.22 -15.34
C ILE A 27 6.33 -18.68 -15.71
N THR A 28 5.75 -18.13 -16.78
CA THR A 28 4.39 -18.47 -17.23
C THR A 28 4.33 -19.62 -18.21
N GLY A 29 5.46 -20.01 -18.82
CA GLY A 29 5.51 -21.04 -19.86
C GLY A 29 5.08 -22.44 -19.42
N GLY A 30 4.98 -22.70 -18.11
CA GLY A 30 4.47 -23.95 -17.55
C GLY A 30 3.31 -23.80 -16.57
N LEU A 31 2.73 -22.61 -16.44
CA LEU A 31 1.61 -22.34 -15.53
C LEU A 31 0.29 -22.37 -16.28
N ASP A 32 -0.75 -22.92 -15.65
CA ASP A 32 -2.08 -22.90 -16.21
C ASP A 32 -2.62 -21.45 -16.29
N PRO A 33 -3.39 -21.11 -17.34
CA PRO A 33 -4.02 -19.78 -17.47
C PRO A 33 -4.92 -19.42 -16.29
N ASN A 34 -5.46 -20.41 -15.58
CA ASN A 34 -6.26 -20.22 -14.37
C ASN A 34 -5.44 -19.84 -13.13
N GLU A 35 -4.14 -20.11 -13.12
CA GLU A 35 -3.22 -19.72 -12.05
C GLU A 35 -2.64 -18.31 -12.25
N MET A 36 -2.68 -17.81 -13.48
CA MET A 36 -2.29 -16.44 -13.84
C MET A 36 -3.36 -15.43 -13.41
N ASN A 37 -3.32 -15.05 -12.13
CA ASN A 37 -4.10 -13.95 -11.60
C ASN A 37 -3.25 -12.67 -11.38
N TRP A 38 -3.93 -11.53 -11.20
CA TRP A 38 -3.27 -10.25 -10.96
C TRP A 38 -2.38 -10.24 -9.71
N GLU A 39 -2.79 -10.92 -8.63
CA GLU A 39 -2.01 -11.00 -7.40
C GLU A 39 -0.72 -11.80 -7.57
N PHE A 40 -0.78 -12.88 -8.33
CA PHE A 40 0.37 -13.69 -8.71
C PHE A 40 1.34 -12.83 -9.50
N PHE A 41 0.90 -12.22 -10.62
CA PHE A 41 1.74 -11.31 -11.40
C PHE A 41 2.42 -10.25 -10.52
N TRP A 42 1.63 -9.56 -9.70
CA TRP A 42 2.13 -8.46 -8.88
C TRP A 42 3.10 -8.93 -7.81
N SER A 43 2.85 -10.07 -7.17
CA SER A 43 3.74 -10.65 -6.16
C SER A 43 5.08 -11.07 -6.78
N THR A 44 5.04 -11.80 -7.89
CA THR A 44 6.25 -12.32 -8.56
C THR A 44 7.06 -11.18 -9.19
N PHE A 45 6.39 -10.18 -9.78
CA PHE A 45 7.02 -8.98 -10.32
C PHE A 45 7.71 -8.16 -9.21
N LYS A 46 7.02 -7.91 -8.10
CA LYS A 46 7.62 -7.22 -6.95
C LYS A 46 8.84 -7.97 -6.42
N ASN A 47 8.77 -9.29 -6.28
CA ASN A 47 9.89 -10.08 -5.79
C ASN A 47 11.11 -10.00 -6.73
N LYS A 48 10.88 -10.16 -8.05
CA LYS A 48 11.94 -10.12 -9.06
C LYS A 48 12.62 -8.75 -9.19
N TYR A 49 11.84 -7.67 -9.20
CA TYR A 49 12.33 -6.34 -9.56
C TYR A 49 12.56 -5.40 -8.38
N LEU A 50 11.75 -5.51 -7.32
CA LEU A 50 11.95 -4.70 -6.12
C LEU A 50 12.89 -5.41 -5.15
N GLY A 51 12.90 -6.74 -5.14
CA GLY A 51 13.73 -7.52 -4.23
C GLY A 51 13.18 -7.52 -2.80
N VAL A 52 13.31 -8.67 -2.13
CA VAL A 52 12.79 -8.86 -0.76
C VAL A 52 13.31 -7.79 0.20
N ARG A 53 14.59 -7.43 0.10
CA ARG A 53 15.24 -6.42 0.96
C ARG A 53 14.59 -5.04 0.85
N TYR A 54 14.23 -4.61 -0.35
CA TYR A 54 13.57 -3.32 -0.56
C TYR A 54 12.14 -3.33 -0.01
N LEU A 55 11.41 -4.42 -0.22
CA LEU A 55 10.06 -4.57 0.32
C LEU A 55 10.07 -4.54 1.85
N ASP A 56 11.01 -5.25 2.47
CA ASP A 56 11.20 -5.25 3.92
C ASP A 56 11.60 -3.86 4.44
N GLU A 57 12.46 -3.16 3.72
CA GLU A 57 12.83 -1.78 4.03
C GLU A 57 11.62 -0.84 3.95
N LYS A 58 10.80 -0.93 2.89
CA LYS A 58 9.58 -0.13 2.76
C LYS A 58 8.52 -0.46 3.80
N LYS A 59 8.39 -1.73 4.18
CA LYS A 59 7.54 -2.15 5.29
C LYS A 59 8.06 -1.61 6.62
N ARG A 60 9.37 -1.60 6.84
CA ARG A 60 9.98 -1.02 8.04
C ARG A 60 9.76 0.49 8.10
N GLU A 61 10.00 1.19 6.99
CA GLU A 61 9.75 2.63 6.83
C GLU A 61 8.29 2.97 7.15
N PHE A 62 7.36 2.14 6.67
CA PHE A 62 5.94 2.27 7.00
C PHE A 62 5.65 2.06 8.49
N MET A 63 6.24 1.05 9.12
CA MET A 63 6.04 0.78 10.55
C MET A 63 6.67 1.84 11.45
N SER A 64 7.74 2.50 11.00
CA SER A 64 8.37 3.62 11.70
C SER A 64 7.77 4.99 11.35
N LEU A 65 6.82 5.06 10.41
CA LEU A 65 6.24 6.33 9.98
C LEU A 65 5.47 7.00 11.14
N VAL A 66 5.99 8.16 11.55
CA VAL A 66 5.39 9.07 12.52
C VAL A 66 5.25 10.44 11.85
N GLN A 67 4.34 11.28 12.33
CA GLN A 67 4.19 12.63 11.79
C GLN A 67 5.49 13.43 11.93
N GLY A 68 6.11 13.40 13.12
CA GLY A 68 7.30 14.19 13.40
C GLY A 68 7.05 15.68 13.13
N ASN A 69 7.88 16.27 12.26
CA ASN A 69 7.77 17.67 11.84
C ASN A 69 6.89 17.87 10.58
N LEU A 70 6.31 16.80 10.03
CA LEU A 70 5.48 16.89 8.82
C LEU A 70 4.12 17.52 9.15
N PHE A 71 3.55 18.22 8.18
CA PHE A 71 2.15 18.56 8.25
C PHE A 71 1.29 17.29 8.18
N VAL A 72 0.12 17.31 8.80
CA VAL A 72 -0.80 16.15 8.81
C VAL A 72 -1.13 15.69 7.38
N ALA A 73 -1.26 16.63 6.43
CA ALA A 73 -1.49 16.31 5.03
C ALA A 73 -0.29 15.62 4.36
N GLU A 74 0.94 16.03 4.67
CA GLU A 74 2.15 15.38 4.15
C GLU A 74 2.34 13.99 4.75
N TYR A 75 2.05 13.85 6.05
CA TYR A 75 2.02 12.56 6.72
C TYR A 75 0.99 11.62 6.09
N GLU A 76 -0.22 12.11 5.80
CA GLU A 76 -1.27 11.34 5.12
C GLU A 76 -0.80 10.82 3.76
N VAL A 77 -0.19 11.68 2.93
CA VAL A 77 0.34 11.28 1.62
C VAL A 77 1.39 10.18 1.77
N GLN A 78 2.32 10.32 2.71
CA GLN A 78 3.34 9.28 2.95
C GLN A 78 2.74 7.99 3.51
N PHE A 79 1.74 8.10 4.38
CA PHE A 79 1.04 6.94 4.94
C PHE A 79 0.35 6.13 3.84
N VAL A 80 -0.40 6.81 2.97
CA VAL A 80 -1.06 6.16 1.83
C VAL A 80 -0.03 5.53 0.89
N ARG A 81 1.04 6.26 0.55
CA ARG A 81 2.11 5.76 -0.32
C ARG A 81 2.80 4.53 0.24
N LEU A 82 3.12 4.51 1.53
CA LEU A 82 3.86 3.40 2.15
C LEU A 82 2.95 2.21 2.51
N SER A 83 1.66 2.43 2.70
CA SER A 83 0.68 1.37 3.00
C SER A 83 0.60 0.29 1.92
N GLN A 84 0.95 0.60 0.66
CA GLN A 84 0.96 -0.34 -0.45
C GLN A 84 2.02 -1.45 -0.33
N TYR A 85 2.98 -1.28 0.58
CA TYR A 85 4.06 -2.25 0.84
C TYR A 85 3.77 -3.16 2.04
N ALA A 86 2.71 -2.89 2.81
CA ALA A 86 2.30 -3.71 3.95
C ALA A 86 0.78 -4.00 3.94
N PRO A 87 0.24 -4.59 2.86
CA PRO A 87 -1.19 -4.88 2.74
C PRO A 87 -1.72 -5.77 3.87
N GLU A 88 -0.90 -6.66 4.42
CA GLU A 88 -1.24 -7.54 5.54
C GLU A 88 -1.55 -6.77 6.83
N LEU A 89 -0.79 -5.71 7.12
CA LEU A 89 -1.01 -4.82 8.26
C LEU A 89 -2.24 -3.93 8.06
N MET A 90 -2.58 -3.65 6.80
CA MET A 90 -3.68 -2.79 6.40
C MET A 90 -4.89 -3.56 5.87
N SER A 91 -5.05 -4.82 6.28
CA SER A 91 -6.18 -5.66 5.90
C SER A 91 -7.51 -5.18 6.53
N SER A 92 -7.47 -4.64 7.75
CA SER A 92 -8.64 -4.13 8.47
C SER A 92 -8.66 -2.61 8.51
N GLU A 93 -9.83 -2.01 8.27
CA GLU A 93 -10.05 -0.57 8.43
C GLU A 93 -9.72 -0.10 9.86
N ARG A 94 -10.02 -0.92 10.87
CA ARG A 94 -9.65 -0.64 12.26
C ARG A 94 -8.13 -0.56 12.44
N HIS A 95 -7.39 -1.53 11.91
CA HIS A 95 -5.92 -1.52 11.98
C HIS A 95 -5.31 -0.31 11.25
N ARG A 96 -5.91 0.12 10.13
CA ARG A 96 -5.50 1.34 9.41
C ARG A 96 -5.67 2.58 10.30
N CYS A 97 -6.85 2.76 10.87
CA CYS A 97 -7.15 3.90 11.73
C CYS A 97 -6.25 3.93 12.98
N ASP A 98 -6.05 2.78 13.62
CA ASP A 98 -5.20 2.66 14.81
C ASP A 98 -3.74 3.00 14.48
N ARG A 99 -3.22 2.49 13.36
CA ARG A 99 -1.84 2.76 12.93
C ARG A 99 -1.62 4.22 12.52
N PHE A 100 -2.59 4.83 11.84
CA PHE A 100 -2.56 6.25 11.48
C PHE A 100 -2.56 7.12 12.74
N ARG A 101 -3.48 6.83 13.68
CA ARG A 101 -3.54 7.52 14.96
C ARG A 101 -2.25 7.36 15.77
N TYR A 102 -1.66 6.16 15.79
CA TYR A 102 -0.39 5.93 16.47
C TYR A 102 0.73 6.83 15.94
N GLY A 103 0.83 6.99 14.62
CA GLY A 103 1.85 7.86 14.02
C GLY A 103 1.61 9.36 14.26
N LEU A 104 0.38 9.79 14.49
CA LEU A 104 0.03 11.16 14.91
C LEU A 104 0.33 11.39 16.41
N VAL A 105 0.00 10.43 17.27
CA VAL A 105 0.10 10.59 18.74
C VAL A 105 1.53 10.58 19.25
N ILE A 106 2.44 9.80 18.65
CA ILE A 106 3.87 9.77 19.04
C ILE A 106 4.51 11.17 18.91
N ALA A 107 4.11 11.98 17.91
CA ALA A 107 4.60 13.35 17.75
C ALA A 107 4.08 14.32 18.82
N SER A 108 2.94 14.01 19.45
CA SER A 108 2.39 14.82 20.55
C SER A 108 2.98 14.43 21.91
N GLY A 109 3.45 13.18 22.08
CA GLY A 109 4.06 12.68 23.31
C GLY A 109 5.59 12.90 23.40
N MET A 110 6.28 13.04 22.26
CA MET A 110 7.65 13.54 22.22
C MET A 110 7.57 15.07 22.15
N GLY A 111 7.91 15.76 23.23
CA GLY A 111 7.78 17.23 23.40
C GLY A 111 8.59 18.09 22.43
N LEU A 112 8.30 18.02 21.13
CA LEU A 112 8.96 18.74 20.04
C LEU A 112 8.02 19.67 19.28
N THR A 113 6.97 20.19 19.93
CA THR A 113 6.19 21.30 19.34
C THR A 113 6.28 22.53 20.24
N SER A 114 7.34 23.30 20.05
CA SER A 114 7.25 24.76 20.16
C SER A 114 7.26 25.31 18.74
N ARG A 115 6.11 25.81 18.29
CA ARG A 115 5.92 27.20 17.83
C ARG A 115 4.78 27.32 16.82
N GLY A 116 3.85 28.22 17.14
CA GLY A 116 3.10 29.00 16.16
C GLY A 116 1.67 28.55 15.96
N GLY A 117 0.75 29.31 16.58
CA GLY A 117 -0.68 29.09 16.48
C GLY A 117 -1.19 29.15 15.04
N GLY A 118 -1.98 28.14 14.70
CA GLY A 118 -2.82 28.09 13.52
C GLY A 118 -3.87 27.05 13.80
N SER A 119 -5.10 27.49 14.04
CA SER A 119 -6.26 26.64 14.32
C SER A 119 -6.46 25.62 13.19
N SER A 120 -5.86 24.43 13.33
CA SER A 120 -6.19 23.27 12.52
C SER A 120 -7.09 22.38 13.35
N SER A 121 -8.38 22.42 13.04
CA SER A 121 -9.38 21.50 13.55
C SER A 121 -8.82 20.07 13.51
N ILE A 122 -8.72 19.44 14.67
CA ILE A 122 -8.33 18.03 14.79
C ILE A 122 -9.44 17.22 14.10
N LYS A 123 -9.25 16.92 12.82
CA LYS A 123 -10.10 15.99 12.08
C LYS A 123 -9.96 14.63 12.74
N ARG A 124 -11.07 14.01 13.13
CA ARG A 124 -11.06 12.67 13.72
C ARG A 124 -10.58 11.69 12.66
N ALA A 125 -9.97 10.58 13.08
CA ALA A 125 -9.57 9.52 12.15
C ALA A 125 -10.75 8.97 11.32
N SER A 126 -11.99 9.11 11.83
CA SER A 126 -13.24 8.82 11.14
C SER A 126 -13.58 9.78 9.99
N ASP A 127 -12.99 10.97 9.98
CA ASP A 127 -13.26 12.00 8.98
C ASP A 127 -12.37 11.81 7.73
N PHE A 128 -11.28 11.03 7.87
CA PHE A 128 -10.49 10.56 6.74
C PHE A 128 -11.24 9.42 6.07
N SER A 129 -12.12 9.78 5.14
CA SER A 129 -12.64 8.82 4.17
C SER A 129 -11.48 8.34 3.31
N PHE A 130 -10.92 7.17 3.63
CA PHE A 130 -10.10 6.37 2.71
C PHE A 130 -11.02 5.86 1.59
N GLY A 131 -11.52 6.77 0.76
CA GLY A 131 -12.59 6.54 -0.18
C GLY A 131 -12.27 5.41 -1.16
N GLY A 132 -13.16 4.40 -1.19
CA GLY A 132 -13.59 3.61 -2.36
C GLY A 132 -12.57 2.80 -3.18
N GLY A 133 -11.27 2.98 -3.02
CA GLY A 133 -10.24 2.38 -3.87
C GLY A 133 -9.48 1.21 -3.25
N TRP A 134 -9.48 1.12 -1.92
CA TRP A 134 -8.63 0.16 -1.20
C TRP A 134 -9.31 -1.18 -0.92
N ASN A 135 -10.65 -1.23 -0.94
CA ASN A 135 -11.43 -2.35 -0.41
C ASN A 135 -12.12 -3.24 -1.47
N LYS A 136 -11.56 -3.35 -2.68
CA LYS A 136 -12.02 -4.33 -3.68
C LYS A 136 -11.12 -5.55 -3.85
N ARG A 137 -10.11 -5.71 -2.99
CA ARG A 137 -9.27 -6.90 -2.95
C ARG A 137 -9.41 -7.52 -1.56
N GLY A 138 -10.11 -8.65 -1.50
CA GLY A 138 -10.23 -9.43 -0.26
C GLY A 138 -11.63 -9.48 0.35
N ARG A 139 -12.63 -9.89 -0.43
CA ARG A 139 -13.74 -10.71 0.10
C ARG A 139 -14.57 -11.26 -1.06
N ASP A 140 -14.15 -12.39 -1.61
CA ASP A 140 -15.12 -13.40 -2.00
C ASP A 140 -14.54 -14.80 -1.83
N ARG A 141 -14.63 -15.27 -0.60
CA ARG A 141 -14.70 -16.69 -0.24
C ARG A 141 -15.69 -16.79 0.90
N ARG A 142 -16.90 -17.21 0.58
CA ARG A 142 -17.60 -18.22 1.36
C ARG A 142 -18.62 -18.91 0.46
N TYR A 143 -18.41 -20.21 0.29
CA TYR A 143 -19.47 -21.19 0.08
C TYR A 143 -20.52 -21.06 1.19
#